data_AF-A0A7Y9EHR8-F1
#
_entry.id   AF-A0A7Y9EHR8-F1
#
_cell.length_a   1.000
_cell.length_b   1.000
_cell.length_c   1.000
_cell.angle_alpha   90.00
_cell.angle_beta   90.00
_cell.angle_gamma   90.00
#
_symmetry.space_group_name_H-M   'P 1'
#
loop_
_entity.id
_entity.type
_entity.pdbx_description
1 polymer ?
#
loop_
_entity_poly.entity_id
_entity_poly.type
_entity_poly.pdbx_seq_one_letter_code
_entity_poly.pdbx_strand_id
1 'polypeptide(L)'
;MTELNKEIKDLRRRKSQIQSLVKKYKPESPSVGMGGVTPRMLKVKNTIDLEMGPFPTIGCFRSTGDPQDHGSGRACDFMVTTGGVMASGSAQSLGDRTAAYAIAHASALGIKYIIWRQRIYDLRSPGWRSMENRGGVTANHYDHVHISVF
;
A
#
# COMPACT_ATOMS: atom_id res chain seq x y z
N MET A 1 -30.02 0.96 -39.77
CA MET A 1 -29.68 -0.39 -39.26
C MET A 1 -28.19 -0.68 -39.39
N THR A 2 -27.57 -0.46 -40.56
CA THR A 2 -26.13 -0.73 -40.80
C THR A 2 -25.18 0.16 -40.00
N GLU A 3 -25.46 1.47 -39.92
CA GLU A 3 -24.59 2.42 -39.19
C GLU A 3 -24.59 2.15 -37.68
N LEU A 4 -25.78 1.92 -37.09
CA LEU A 4 -25.93 1.58 -35.68
C LEU A 4 -25.18 0.28 -35.32
N ASN A 5 -25.23 -0.74 -36.19
CA ASN A 5 -24.51 -1.99 -35.96
C ASN A 5 -22.98 -1.80 -36.00
N LYS A 6 -22.50 -0.92 -36.89
CA LYS A 6 -21.07 -0.56 -36.96
C LYS A 6 -20.64 0.19 -35.70
N GLU A 7 -21.45 1.14 -35.25
CA GLU A 7 -21.19 1.90 -34.02
C GLU A 7 -21.15 1.01 -32.77
N ILE A 8 -22.10 0.07 -32.63
CA ILE A 8 -22.10 -0.91 -31.54
C ILE A 8 -20.83 -1.76 -31.55
N LYS A 9 -20.37 -2.19 -32.74
CA LYS A 9 -19.15 -2.98 -32.89
C LYS A 9 -17.91 -2.20 -32.45
N ASP A 10 -17.83 -0.93 -32.84
CA ASP A 10 -16.72 -0.04 -32.48
C ASP A 10 -16.70 0.27 -30.98
N LEU A 11 -17.86 0.54 -30.36
CA LEU A 11 -17.98 0.74 -28.92
C LEU A 11 -17.54 -0.50 -28.13
N ARG A 12 -17.90 -1.72 -28.59
CA ARG A 12 -17.45 -2.97 -27.96
C ARG A 12 -15.93 -3.16 -28.06
N ARG A 13 -15.33 -2.81 -29.20
CA ARG A 13 -13.86 -2.84 -29.37
C ARG A 13 -13.17 -1.85 -28.43
N ARG A 14 -13.67 -0.61 -28.36
CA ARG A 14 -13.14 0.43 -27.44
C ARG A 14 -13.25 0.01 -25.99
N LYS A 15 -14.38 -0.55 -25.55
CA LYS A 15 -14.55 -1.11 -24.21
C LYS A 15 -13.49 -2.16 -23.89
N SER A 16 -13.24 -3.08 -24.83
CA SER A 16 -12.24 -4.13 -24.66
C SER A 16 -10.81 -3.57 -24.54
N GLN A 17 -10.49 -2.55 -25.34
CA GLN A 17 -9.21 -1.85 -25.26
C GLN A 17 -9.04 -1.11 -23.92
N ILE A 18 -10.07 -0.41 -23.46
CA ILE A 18 -10.06 0.28 -22.15
C ILE A 18 -9.86 -0.73 -21.02
N GLN A 19 -10.55 -1.87 -21.05
CA GLN A 19 -10.37 -2.93 -20.06
C GLN A 19 -8.93 -3.47 -20.05
N SER A 20 -8.30 -3.61 -21.22
CA SER A 20 -6.88 -4.00 -21.33
C SER A 20 -5.96 -2.93 -20.74
N LEU A 21 -6.22 -1.65 -21.01
CA LEU A 21 -5.42 -0.53 -20.48
C LEU A 21 -5.55 -0.40 -18.96
N VAL A 22 -6.76 -0.50 -18.41
CA VAL A 22 -6.99 -0.47 -16.96
C VAL A 22 -6.31 -1.65 -16.28
N LYS A 23 -6.35 -2.85 -16.89
CA LYS A 23 -5.61 -4.02 -16.39
C LYS A 23 -4.09 -3.81 -16.46
N LYS A 24 -3.59 -3.14 -17.50
CA LYS A 24 -2.16 -2.90 -17.72
C LYS A 24 -1.60 -1.85 -16.76
N TYR A 25 -2.30 -0.73 -16.58
CA TYR A 25 -1.76 0.41 -15.86
C TYR A 25 -2.22 0.48 -14.41
N LYS A 26 -3.39 -0.08 -14.07
CA LYS A 26 -4.10 0.04 -12.77
C LYS A 26 -4.26 1.50 -12.30
N PRO A 27 -5.35 1.88 -11.63
CA PRO A 27 -5.39 3.18 -10.95
C PRO A 27 -4.33 3.22 -9.84
N GLU A 28 -3.55 4.30 -9.78
CA GLU A 28 -2.64 4.55 -8.66
C GLU A 28 -3.43 4.87 -7.40
N SER A 29 -2.93 4.43 -6.24
CA SER A 29 -3.58 4.73 -4.96
C SER A 29 -3.42 6.21 -4.60
N PRO A 30 -4.48 6.86 -4.06
CA PRO A 30 -4.35 8.20 -3.50
C PRO A 30 -3.21 8.25 -2.48
N SER A 31 -2.36 9.28 -2.56
CA SER A 31 -1.16 9.37 -1.72
C SER A 31 -1.08 10.72 -1.01
N VAL A 32 -0.71 10.71 0.28
CA VAL A 32 -0.54 11.91 1.09
C VAL A 32 0.86 11.93 1.72
N GLY A 33 1.42 13.12 1.92
CA GLY A 33 2.75 13.25 2.52
C GLY A 33 3.89 12.83 1.59
N MET A 34 3.83 13.13 0.29
CA MET A 34 4.90 12.78 -0.65
C MET A 34 6.04 13.79 -0.72
N GLY A 35 5.86 15.02 -0.23
CA GLY A 35 6.86 16.09 -0.34
C GLY A 35 8.15 15.87 0.46
N GLY A 36 8.14 14.97 1.45
CA GLY A 36 9.29 14.71 2.32
C GLY A 36 9.77 13.26 2.32
N VAL A 37 9.31 12.41 1.39
CA VAL A 37 9.75 11.01 1.34
C VAL A 37 11.18 10.90 0.79
N THR A 38 11.95 9.98 1.35
CA THR A 38 13.26 9.63 0.82
C THR A 38 13.13 8.95 -0.56
N PRO A 39 14.15 9.01 -1.43
CA PRO A 39 14.12 8.30 -2.71
C PRO A 39 13.89 6.79 -2.57
N ARG A 40 14.42 6.18 -1.49
CA ARG A 40 14.20 4.76 -1.17
C ARG A 40 12.73 4.51 -0.84
N MET A 41 12.13 5.31 0.05
CA MET A 41 10.72 5.15 0.39
C MET A 41 9.81 5.40 -0.82
N LEU A 42 10.13 6.38 -1.68
CA LEU A 42 9.39 6.59 -2.93
C LEU A 42 9.41 5.36 -3.84
N LYS A 43 10.59 4.73 -4.00
CA LYS A 43 10.70 3.46 -4.75
C LYS A 43 9.83 2.38 -4.14
N VAL A 44 9.91 2.18 -2.83
CA VAL A 44 9.10 1.15 -2.14
C VAL A 44 7.61 1.43 -2.27
N LYS A 45 7.16 2.68 -2.08
CA LYS A 45 5.77 3.09 -2.28
C LYS A 45 5.29 2.69 -3.68
N ASN A 46 6.02 3.10 -4.72
CA ASN A 46 5.61 2.86 -6.10
C ASN A 46 5.58 1.36 -6.43
N THR A 47 6.56 0.59 -5.95
CA THR A 47 6.58 -0.86 -6.16
C THR A 47 5.40 -1.55 -5.46
N ILE A 48 5.14 -1.23 -4.19
CA ILE A 48 4.04 -1.87 -3.45
C ILE A 48 2.68 -1.49 -4.03
N ASP A 49 2.48 -0.23 -4.42
CA ASP A 49 1.24 0.26 -5.05
C ASP A 49 0.94 -0.49 -6.36
N LEU A 50 1.94 -0.62 -7.23
CA LEU A 50 1.80 -1.34 -8.51
C LEU A 50 1.41 -2.82 -8.34
N GLU A 51 2.06 -3.49 -7.39
CA GLU A 51 1.96 -4.94 -7.21
C GLU A 51 0.72 -5.33 -6.41
N MET A 52 0.44 -4.57 -5.34
CA MET A 52 -0.54 -4.95 -4.34
C MET A 52 -1.82 -4.10 -4.36
N GLY A 53 -1.72 -2.87 -4.87
CA GLY A 53 -2.84 -1.93 -4.89
C GLY A 53 -4.00 -2.33 -5.81
N PRO A 54 -5.08 -1.53 -5.81
CA PRO A 54 -5.17 -0.22 -5.18
C PRO A 54 -5.45 -0.28 -3.66
N PHE A 55 -4.96 0.71 -2.95
CA PHE A 55 -5.22 0.99 -1.53
C PHE A 55 -6.16 2.21 -1.41
N PRO A 56 -7.01 2.30 -0.37
CA PRO A 56 -7.81 3.50 -0.12
C PRO A 56 -6.96 4.78 -0.05
N THR A 57 -5.83 4.72 0.65
CA THR A 57 -4.84 5.81 0.76
C THR A 57 -3.47 5.21 1.08
N ILE A 58 -2.40 5.84 0.61
CA ILE A 58 -1.04 5.61 1.10
C ILE A 58 -0.55 6.89 1.80
N GLY A 59 -0.28 6.80 3.11
CA GLY A 59 0.16 7.94 3.91
C GLY A 59 1.65 7.86 4.26
N CYS A 60 2.45 8.82 3.81
CA CYS A 60 3.91 8.80 4.01
C CYS A 60 4.40 9.90 4.97
N PHE A 61 5.17 10.89 4.51
CA PHE A 61 5.84 11.88 5.36
C PHE A 61 4.86 12.76 6.15
N ARG A 62 5.19 13.04 7.41
CA ARG A 62 4.44 13.92 8.33
C ARG A 62 5.41 14.90 8.98
N SER A 63 5.26 16.20 8.72
CA SER A 63 6.21 17.24 9.19
C SER A 63 6.04 17.62 10.66
N THR A 64 4.89 17.33 11.29
CA THR A 64 4.59 17.71 12.66
C THR A 64 4.39 16.48 13.56
N GLY A 65 5.07 16.47 14.70
CA GLY A 65 4.75 15.58 15.82
C GLY A 65 5.09 14.10 15.68
N ASP A 66 5.75 13.66 14.60
CA ASP A 66 6.18 12.27 14.43
C ASP A 66 7.72 12.16 14.47
N PRO A 67 8.33 11.88 15.64
CA PRO A 67 9.77 11.71 15.74
C PRO A 67 10.27 10.39 15.12
N GLN A 68 9.38 9.57 14.56
CA GLN A 68 9.70 8.25 14.03
C GLN A 68 9.93 8.30 12.51
N ASP A 69 9.73 7.16 11.83
CA ASP A 69 10.14 7.01 10.44
C ASP A 69 9.30 7.84 9.45
N HIS A 70 8.06 8.19 9.77
CA HIS A 70 7.29 9.13 8.92
C HIS A 70 7.89 10.54 8.94
N GLY A 71 8.35 11.03 10.10
CA GLY A 71 8.96 12.36 10.22
C GLY A 71 10.31 12.49 9.52
N SER A 72 10.98 11.36 9.24
CA SER A 72 12.21 11.32 8.42
C SER A 72 11.97 10.91 6.97
N GLY A 73 10.72 10.76 6.54
CA GLY A 73 10.38 10.38 5.16
C GLY A 73 10.73 8.94 4.80
N ARG A 74 10.91 8.08 5.82
CA ARG A 74 11.32 6.68 5.70
C ARG A 74 10.19 5.69 5.91
N ALA A 75 8.95 6.15 6.10
CA ALA A 75 7.81 5.26 6.24
C ALA A 75 6.61 5.68 5.38
N CYS A 76 5.83 4.66 5.00
CA CYS A 76 4.49 4.81 4.46
C CYS A 76 3.55 3.77 5.09
N ASP A 77 2.32 4.20 5.34
CA ASP A 77 1.18 3.38 5.74
C ASP A 77 0.34 3.07 4.50
N PHE A 78 0.27 1.80 4.14
CA PHE A 78 -0.57 1.29 3.07
C PHE A 78 -1.92 0.89 3.67
N MET A 79 -2.86 1.82 3.66
CA MET A 79 -4.18 1.62 4.25
C MET A 79 -4.90 0.48 3.53
N VAL A 80 -5.61 -0.37 4.26
CA VAL A 80 -6.51 -1.38 3.67
C VAL A 80 -7.98 -1.13 4.04
N THR A 81 -8.22 -0.19 4.95
CA THR A 81 -9.54 0.41 5.23
C THR A 81 -9.44 1.93 5.18
N THR A 82 -10.53 2.65 5.47
CA THR A 82 -10.54 4.13 5.54
C THR A 82 -9.87 4.70 6.79
N GLY A 83 -9.21 3.88 7.60
CA GLY A 83 -8.61 4.26 8.89
C GLY A 83 -9.58 4.11 10.07
N GLY A 84 -9.06 3.71 11.22
CA GLY A 84 -9.83 3.47 12.46
C GLY A 84 -10.73 2.24 12.43
N VAL A 85 -10.87 1.58 11.28
CA VAL A 85 -11.72 0.40 11.07
C VAL A 85 -10.87 -0.85 10.94
N MET A 86 -11.11 -1.83 11.81
CA MET A 86 -10.39 -3.10 11.79
C MET A 86 -10.56 -3.82 10.45
N ALA A 87 -9.46 -4.16 9.79
CA ALA A 87 -9.49 -4.91 8.55
C ALA A 87 -10.06 -6.31 8.78
N SER A 88 -11.01 -6.68 7.93
CA SER A 88 -11.63 -8.00 7.83
C SER A 88 -11.85 -8.35 6.37
N GLY A 89 -12.14 -9.63 6.07
CA GLY A 89 -12.44 -10.09 4.71
C GLY A 89 -11.36 -9.71 3.68
N SER A 90 -11.78 -9.04 2.60
CA SER A 90 -10.89 -8.61 1.51
C SER A 90 -9.82 -7.61 1.97
N ALA A 91 -10.14 -6.71 2.90
CA ALA A 91 -9.18 -5.74 3.44
C ALA A 91 -8.06 -6.44 4.22
N GLN A 92 -8.42 -7.43 5.04
CA GLN A 92 -7.42 -8.22 5.75
C GLN A 92 -6.56 -9.03 4.75
N SER A 93 -7.17 -9.66 3.75
CA SER A 93 -6.44 -10.41 2.72
C SER A 93 -5.48 -9.50 1.92
N LEU A 94 -5.87 -8.26 1.64
CA LEU A 94 -4.98 -7.27 1.01
C LEU A 94 -3.78 -6.95 1.92
N GLY A 95 -4.01 -6.71 3.21
CA GLY A 95 -2.95 -6.43 4.16
C GLY A 95 -1.99 -7.63 4.35
N ASP A 96 -2.53 -8.83 4.48
CA ASP A 96 -1.76 -10.07 4.61
C ASP A 96 -0.84 -10.28 3.40
N ARG A 97 -1.38 -10.15 2.17
CA ARG A 97 -0.57 -10.29 0.95
C ARG A 97 0.44 -9.16 0.79
N THR A 98 0.10 -7.93 1.19
CA THR A 98 1.00 -6.77 1.12
C THR A 98 2.19 -6.95 2.05
N ALA A 99 1.96 -7.35 3.30
CA ALA A 99 3.01 -7.64 4.26
C ALA A 99 3.90 -8.81 3.78
N ALA A 100 3.30 -9.88 3.23
CA ALA A 100 4.05 -11.00 2.69
C ALA A 100 4.94 -10.59 1.50
N TYR A 101 4.40 -9.80 0.56
CA TYR A 101 5.16 -9.29 -0.58
C TYR A 101 6.32 -8.40 -0.10
N ALA A 102 6.07 -7.51 0.85
CA ALA A 102 7.08 -6.62 1.40
C ALA A 102 8.22 -7.40 2.08
N ILE A 103 7.92 -8.46 2.84
CA ILE A 103 8.93 -9.35 3.44
C ILE A 103 9.76 -10.03 2.34
N ALA A 104 9.10 -10.64 1.35
CA ALA A 104 9.77 -11.39 0.28
C ALA A 104 10.74 -10.52 -0.54
N HIS A 105 10.47 -9.22 -0.66
CA HIS A 105 11.28 -8.28 -1.45
C HIS A 105 12.09 -7.30 -0.58
N ALA A 106 12.13 -7.50 0.74
CA ALA A 106 12.66 -6.52 1.68
C ALA A 106 14.11 -6.14 1.40
N SER A 107 14.97 -7.13 1.13
CA SER A 107 16.39 -6.90 0.82
C SER A 107 16.59 -6.08 -0.46
N ALA A 108 15.82 -6.34 -1.51
CA ALA A 108 15.93 -5.64 -2.79
C ALA A 108 15.40 -4.20 -2.72
N LEU A 109 14.46 -3.95 -1.81
CA LEU A 109 13.80 -2.68 -1.60
C LEU A 109 14.43 -1.82 -0.48
N GLY A 110 15.33 -2.40 0.32
CA GLY A 110 15.93 -1.70 1.47
C GLY A 110 14.93 -1.45 2.60
N ILE A 111 13.99 -2.37 2.80
CA ILE A 111 13.00 -2.31 3.88
C ILE A 111 13.69 -2.68 5.20
N LYS A 112 13.46 -1.85 6.22
CA LYS A 112 13.99 -1.98 7.58
C LYS A 112 13.08 -2.82 8.47
N TYR A 113 11.79 -2.51 8.49
CA TYR A 113 10.79 -3.31 9.19
C TYR A 113 9.38 -3.10 8.60
N ILE A 114 8.49 -4.05 8.91
CA ILE A 114 7.08 -4.05 8.51
C ILE A 114 6.23 -4.27 9.75
N ILE A 115 5.14 -3.53 9.91
CA ILE A 115 4.17 -3.73 10.98
C ILE A 115 2.80 -4.06 10.37
N TRP A 116 2.18 -5.14 10.84
CA TRP A 116 0.85 -5.55 10.42
C TRP A 116 0.13 -6.33 11.53
N ARG A 117 -1.08 -5.88 11.88
CA ARG A 117 -1.94 -6.48 12.92
C ARG A 117 -1.18 -6.74 14.22
N GLN A 118 -0.67 -5.65 14.80
CA GLN A 118 0.01 -5.62 16.10
C GLN A 118 1.24 -6.54 16.19
N ARG A 119 1.89 -6.80 15.07
CA ARG A 119 3.13 -7.58 14.98
C ARG A 119 4.11 -6.85 14.10
N ILE A 120 5.39 -6.97 14.44
CA ILE A 120 6.50 -6.40 13.70
C ILE A 120 7.38 -7.50 13.10
N TYR A 121 7.80 -7.32 11.85
CA TYR A 121 8.82 -8.09 11.18
C TYR A 121 10.02 -7.17 10.93
N ASP A 122 11.11 -7.36 11.68
CA ASP A 122 12.31 -6.55 11.56
C ASP A 122 13.37 -7.31 10.77
N LEU A 123 13.92 -6.71 9.70
CA LEU A 123 14.87 -7.42 8.83
C LEU A 123 16.23 -7.66 9.50
N ARG A 124 16.52 -6.95 10.60
CA ARG A 124 17.72 -7.18 11.43
C ARG A 124 17.55 -8.36 12.39
N SER A 125 16.31 -8.81 12.61
CA SER A 125 15.97 -9.98 13.44
C SER A 125 14.71 -10.65 12.87
N PRO A 126 14.87 -11.42 11.77
CA PRO A 126 13.73 -11.91 10.98
C PRO A 126 12.79 -12.80 11.78
N GLY A 127 11.49 -12.60 11.58
CA GLY A 127 10.41 -13.29 12.29
C GLY A 127 9.39 -12.31 12.84
N TRP A 128 8.12 -12.73 12.86
CA TRP A 128 7.06 -11.94 13.47
C TRP A 128 7.17 -11.94 14.99
N ARG A 129 7.14 -10.75 15.59
CA ARG A 129 7.09 -10.54 17.03
C ARG A 129 5.87 -9.71 17.40
N SER A 130 5.19 -10.07 18.47
CA SER A 130 4.07 -9.29 18.99
C SER A 130 4.55 -7.92 19.46
N MET A 131 3.69 -6.91 19.29
CA MET A 131 3.88 -5.57 19.82
C MET A 131 2.96 -5.33 21.01
N GLU A 132 3.35 -4.40 21.87
CA GLU A 132 2.47 -3.89 22.91
C GLU A 132 1.18 -3.29 22.33
N ASN A 133 0.13 -3.24 23.15
CA ASN A 133 -1.10 -2.56 22.77
C ASN A 133 -0.91 -1.03 22.89
N ARG A 134 -1.03 -0.33 21.77
CA ARG A 134 -0.88 1.13 21.64
C ARG A 134 -2.20 1.88 21.67
N GLY A 135 -3.31 1.20 22.02
CA GLY A 135 -4.57 1.86 22.37
C GLY A 135 -5.57 2.09 21.23
N GLY A 136 -5.45 1.41 20.09
CA GLY A 136 -6.45 1.54 19.03
C GLY A 136 -6.15 0.75 17.76
N VAL A 137 -7.15 0.67 16.86
CA VAL A 137 -7.03 -0.04 15.57
C VAL A 137 -5.84 0.47 14.76
N THR A 138 -5.78 1.79 14.54
CA THR A 138 -4.71 2.42 13.77
C THR A 138 -3.36 2.32 14.50
N ALA A 139 -3.32 2.64 15.80
CA ALA A 139 -2.07 2.55 16.57
C ALA A 139 -1.49 1.12 16.61
N ASN A 140 -2.36 0.10 16.56
CA ASN A 140 -2.00 -1.31 16.50
C ASN A 140 -1.94 -1.87 15.06
N HIS A 141 -2.04 -1.03 14.03
CA HIS A 141 -1.86 -1.41 12.64
C HIS A 141 -2.82 -2.51 12.17
N TYR A 142 -4.07 -2.45 12.62
CA TYR A 142 -5.13 -3.37 12.19
C TYR A 142 -5.84 -2.90 10.92
N ASP A 143 -5.58 -1.69 10.45
CA ASP A 143 -6.22 -1.04 9.30
C ASP A 143 -5.23 -0.68 8.17
N HIS A 144 -3.93 -0.88 8.37
CA HIS A 144 -2.89 -0.60 7.39
C HIS A 144 -1.63 -1.46 7.60
N VAL A 145 -0.88 -1.70 6.53
CA VAL A 145 0.48 -2.22 6.59
C VAL A 145 1.44 -1.04 6.65
N HIS A 146 2.22 -0.94 7.72
CA HIS A 146 3.27 0.06 7.84
C HIS A 146 4.59 -0.52 7.33
N ILE A 147 5.30 0.22 6.49
CA ILE A 147 6.61 -0.17 5.97
C ILE A 147 7.58 0.96 6.23
N SER A 148 8.71 0.61 6.85
CA SER A 148 9.83 1.51 7.10
C SER A 148 11.07 1.06 6.34
N VAL A 149 11.88 2.00 5.86
CA VAL A 149 13.14 1.76 5.12
C VAL A 149 14.37 2.26 5.88
N PHE A 150 15.56 1.80 5.47
CA PHE A 150 16.85 2.33 5.96
C PHE A 150 17.09 3.78 5.52
#